data_AF-A0A9P0JJY6-F1
#
_entry.id   AF-A0A9P0JJY6-F1
#
_cell.length_a   1.000
_cell.length_b   1.000
_cell.length_c   1.000
_cell.angle_alpha   90.00
_cell.angle_beta   90.00
_cell.angle_gamma   90.00
#
_symmetry.space_group_name_H-M   'P 1'
#
loop_
_entity.id
_entity.type
_entity.pdbx_description
1 polymer ?
#
loop_
_entity_poly.entity_id
_entity_poly.type
_entity_poly.pdbx_seq_one_letter_code
_entity_poly.pdbx_strand_id
1 'polypeptide(L)'
;MGQRHSSSPKSKRHSNSSYRHRCTNQEITEVVEISESDARFSIPNDLPKTPSRDYSRYPRQIAIVNTKLDELEDKIINMTESQINLYFPTFKDELHSCWQKVYGVKSSDGFLKQVKIEVIERIKMLLGRLNARHFRKKTFFEILAAESDRSLRRFDRL
;
A
#
# COMPACT_ATOMS: atom_id res chain seq x y z
N MET A 1 2.60 31.10 58.11
CA MET A 1 3.23 30.13 57.19
C MET A 1 2.22 29.86 56.07
N GLY A 2 2.35 30.25 54.81
CA GLY A 2 3.29 31.10 54.10
C GLY A 2 2.52 31.70 52.92
N GLN A 3 2.86 32.95 52.57
CA GLN A 3 2.33 33.66 51.41
C GLN A 3 2.82 33.01 50.10
N ARG A 4 2.06 33.19 49.01
CA ARG A 4 2.58 33.72 47.73
C ARG A 4 1.44 34.12 46.78
N HIS A 5 1.43 35.42 46.48
CA HIS A 5 0.77 36.10 45.35
C HIS A 5 1.35 35.54 44.02
N SER A 6 0.89 35.77 42.79
CA SER A 6 0.03 36.79 42.15
C SER A 6 -0.23 36.33 40.70
N SER A 7 -1.25 36.91 40.06
CA SER A 7 -1.71 36.68 38.69
C SER A 7 -0.96 37.48 37.59
N SER A 8 -1.11 37.01 36.33
CA SER A 8 -0.97 37.69 35.00
C SER A 8 0.22 37.23 34.11
N PRO A 9 0.22 37.44 32.76
CA PRO A 9 -0.86 37.59 31.77
C PRO A 9 -0.72 36.71 30.48
N LYS A 10 -1.73 36.72 29.61
CA LYS A 10 -1.74 36.17 28.23
C LYS A 10 -0.75 36.93 27.31
N SER A 11 -0.12 36.23 26.36
CA SER A 11 0.38 36.85 25.13
C SER A 11 0.29 35.91 23.92
N LYS A 12 -0.58 36.29 22.97
CA LYS A 12 -0.63 35.78 21.59
C LYS A 12 0.51 36.45 20.83
N ARG A 13 1.43 35.67 20.25
CA ARG A 13 2.32 36.16 19.19
C ARG A 13 1.94 35.53 17.86
N HIS A 14 1.29 36.34 17.03
CA HIS A 14 1.28 36.18 15.59
C HIS A 14 2.66 36.62 15.06
N SER A 15 3.32 35.75 14.31
CA SER A 15 4.48 36.12 13.51
C SER A 15 4.03 36.17 12.05
N ASN A 16 3.66 37.37 11.59
CA ASN A 16 3.60 37.69 10.18
C ASN A 16 5.04 37.91 9.70
N SER A 17 5.49 37.13 8.72
CA SER A 17 6.64 37.47 7.88
C SER A 17 6.13 37.66 6.46
N SER A 18 5.88 38.92 6.14
CA SER A 18 5.72 39.42 4.78
C SER A 18 7.11 39.78 4.27
N TYR A 19 7.65 38.97 3.37
CA TYR A 19 8.68 39.43 2.43
C TYR A 19 8.22 39.06 1.01
N ARG A 20 7.80 40.09 0.28
CA ARG A 20 7.86 40.08 -1.18
C ARG A 20 9.32 40.18 -1.58
N HIS A 21 9.79 39.32 -2.48
CA HIS A 21 10.65 39.73 -3.58
C HIS A 21 10.37 38.86 -4.79
N ARG A 22 10.06 39.54 -5.88
CA ARG A 22 9.75 39.07 -7.22
C ARG A 22 11.08 38.95 -7.96
N CYS A 23 11.41 37.79 -8.50
CA CYS A 23 12.35 37.63 -9.61
C CYS A 23 11.87 36.45 -10.47
N THR A 24 11.38 36.80 -11.65
CA THR A 24 11.10 35.92 -12.78
C THR A 24 12.41 35.44 -13.38
N ASN A 25 12.62 34.13 -13.42
CA ASN A 25 13.45 33.47 -14.42
C ASN A 25 12.62 32.29 -14.93
N GLN A 26 12.11 32.41 -16.16
CA GLN A 26 11.57 31.28 -16.92
C GLN A 26 12.74 30.37 -17.25
N GLU A 27 12.79 29.20 -16.65
CA GLU A 27 13.67 28.12 -17.11
C GLU A 27 12.83 27.22 -18.01
N ILE A 28 13.09 27.33 -19.31
CA ILE A 28 12.51 26.49 -20.34
C ILE A 28 13.15 25.11 -20.16
N THR A 29 12.41 24.15 -19.59
CA THR A 29 12.83 22.75 -19.63
C THR A 29 12.23 22.13 -20.88
N GLU A 30 13.12 21.90 -21.84
CA GLU A 30 12.91 21.19 -23.10
C GLU A 30 12.22 19.84 -22.85
N VAL A 31 11.05 19.65 -23.45
CA VAL A 31 10.37 18.34 -23.49
C VAL A 31 11.10 17.51 -24.52
N VAL A 32 12.04 16.68 -24.08
CA VAL A 32 12.63 15.65 -24.94
C VAL A 32 11.58 14.56 -25.13
N GLU A 33 10.96 14.55 -26.31
CA GLU A 33 10.17 13.42 -26.80
C GLU A 33 11.10 12.21 -26.98
N ILE A 34 11.08 11.31 -25.98
CA ILE A 34 11.66 9.98 -26.16
C ILE A 34 10.62 9.17 -26.95
N SER A 35 10.75 9.21 -28.28
CA SER A 35 10.13 8.22 -29.16
C SER A 35 10.80 6.86 -28.93
N GLU A 36 10.24 6.06 -28.02
CA GLU A 36 10.48 4.61 -28.03
C GLU A 36 9.44 3.97 -28.95
N SER A 37 9.89 3.74 -30.19
CA SER A 37 9.29 2.72 -31.04
C SER A 37 9.64 1.36 -30.42
N ASP A 38 8.74 0.75 -29.67
CA ASP A 38 8.83 -0.69 -29.42
C ASP A 38 7.47 -1.36 -29.27
N ALA A 39 7.39 -2.52 -29.90
CA ALA A 39 6.30 -3.47 -30.07
C ALA A 39 4.92 -3.12 -29.45
N ARG A 40 3.92 -2.96 -30.32
CA ARG A 40 2.50 -3.15 -29.99
C ARG A 40 2.28 -4.57 -29.44
N PHE A 41 2.43 -4.75 -28.13
CA PHE A 41 1.67 -5.76 -27.40
C PHE A 41 0.34 -5.11 -27.03
N SER A 42 -0.61 -5.19 -27.96
CA SER A 42 -2.03 -5.04 -27.63
C SER A 42 -2.41 -6.20 -26.70
N ILE A 43 -2.14 -6.04 -25.40
CA ILE A 43 -2.73 -6.91 -24.38
C ILE A 43 -4.22 -6.62 -24.45
N PRO A 44 -5.08 -7.58 -24.83
CA PRO A 44 -6.51 -7.36 -24.76
C PRO A 44 -6.85 -7.17 -23.28
N ASN A 45 -7.24 -5.95 -22.91
CA ASN A 45 -7.80 -5.62 -21.60
C ASN A 45 -9.23 -6.18 -21.44
N ASP A 46 -9.50 -7.37 -21.98
CA ASP A 46 -10.62 -8.20 -21.55
C ASP A 46 -10.16 -9.01 -20.33
N LEU A 47 -9.85 -8.29 -19.25
CA LEU A 47 -9.77 -8.93 -17.95
C LEU A 47 -11.20 -9.39 -17.61
N PRO A 48 -11.44 -10.71 -17.43
CA PRO A 48 -12.73 -11.18 -17.01
C PRO A 48 -13.06 -10.50 -15.68
N LYS A 49 -14.10 -9.67 -15.70
CA LYS A 49 -14.67 -9.07 -14.50
C LYS A 49 -14.93 -10.22 -13.54
N THR A 50 -14.17 -10.27 -12.44
CA THR A 50 -14.35 -11.28 -11.40
C THR A 50 -15.83 -11.25 -11.00
N PRO A 51 -16.57 -12.36 -11.15
CA PRO A 51 -17.99 -12.35 -10.83
C PRO A 51 -18.12 -11.97 -9.36
N SER A 52 -18.91 -10.93 -9.11
CA SER A 52 -19.30 -10.52 -7.76
C SER A 52 -19.82 -11.75 -7.03
N ARG A 53 -19.13 -12.15 -5.96
CA ARG A 53 -19.53 -13.29 -5.15
C ARG A 53 -20.77 -12.89 -4.35
N ASP A 54 -21.77 -13.76 -4.33
CA ASP A 54 -22.98 -13.53 -3.54
C ASP A 54 -22.71 -13.83 -2.05
N TYR A 55 -22.82 -12.80 -1.21
CA TYR A 55 -22.65 -12.88 0.24
C TYR A 55 -23.97 -12.79 1.02
N SER A 56 -25.11 -12.88 0.34
CA SER A 56 -26.45 -12.76 0.94
C SER A 56 -26.70 -13.72 2.11
N ARG A 57 -26.06 -14.89 2.09
CA ARG A 57 -26.18 -15.93 3.12
C ARG A 57 -25.25 -15.74 4.31
N TYR A 58 -24.31 -14.81 4.24
CA TYR A 58 -23.30 -14.61 5.28
C TYR A 58 -23.80 -13.64 6.35
N PRO A 59 -23.40 -13.83 7.62
CA PRO A 59 -23.64 -12.81 8.62
C PRO A 59 -23.06 -11.47 8.18
N ARG A 60 -23.78 -10.38 8.47
CA ARG A 60 -23.45 -9.02 8.00
C ARG A 60 -21.98 -8.65 8.20
N GLN A 61 -21.40 -9.00 9.35
CA GLN A 61 -19.99 -8.73 9.66
C GLN A 61 -19.03 -9.43 8.70
N ILE A 62 -19.31 -10.69 8.36
CA ILE A 62 -18.50 -11.48 7.42
C ILE A 62 -18.74 -11.03 5.97
N ALA A 63 -19.97 -10.66 5.61
CA ALA A 63 -20.27 -10.11 4.30
C ALA A 63 -19.46 -8.83 4.03
N ILE A 64 -19.42 -7.90 5.00
CA ILE A 64 -18.63 -6.67 4.92
C ILE A 64 -17.14 -6.98 4.73
N VAL A 65 -16.60 -7.95 5.47
CA VAL A 65 -15.20 -8.35 5.31
C VAL A 65 -14.96 -8.89 3.90
N ASN A 66 -15.84 -9.75 3.40
CA ASN A 66 -15.68 -10.33 2.07
C ASN A 66 -15.73 -9.29 0.95
N THR A 67 -16.66 -8.33 1.01
CA THR A 67 -16.66 -7.20 0.07
C THR A 67 -15.34 -6.43 0.12
N LYS A 68 -14.78 -6.23 1.32
CA LYS A 68 -13.49 -5.57 1.45
C LYS A 68 -12.34 -6.40 0.86
N LEU A 69 -12.40 -7.72 0.98
CA LEU A 69 -11.42 -8.63 0.37
C LEU A 69 -11.51 -8.62 -1.16
N ASP A 70 -12.70 -8.47 -1.74
CA ASP A 70 -12.85 -8.26 -3.19
C ASP A 70 -12.16 -6.98 -3.64
N GLU A 71 -12.43 -5.86 -2.96
CA GLU A 71 -11.76 -4.58 -3.27
C GLU A 71 -10.23 -4.67 -3.16
N LEU A 72 -9.74 -5.38 -2.15
CA LEU A 72 -8.31 -5.58 -1.93
C LEU A 72 -7.71 -6.47 -3.01
N GLU A 73 -8.39 -7.55 -3.40
CA GLU A 73 -7.97 -8.44 -4.47
C GLU A 73 -7.87 -7.66 -5.79
N ASP A 74 -8.89 -6.89 -6.13
CA ASP A 74 -8.91 -6.06 -7.34
C ASP A 74 -7.80 -5.01 -7.33
N LYS A 75 -7.55 -4.34 -6.20
CA LYS A 75 -6.41 -3.41 -6.06
C LYS A 75 -5.08 -4.11 -6.23
N ILE A 76 -4.90 -5.27 -5.59
CA ILE A 76 -3.67 -6.05 -5.68
C ILE A 76 -3.44 -6.56 -7.09
N ILE A 77 -4.47 -6.88 -7.87
CA ILE A 77 -4.32 -7.32 -9.26
C ILE A 77 -3.97 -6.14 -10.18
N ASN A 78 -4.69 -5.03 -10.04
CA ASN A 78 -4.60 -3.91 -10.98
C ASN A 78 -3.44 -2.95 -10.71
N MET A 79 -2.82 -3.00 -9.52
CA MET A 79 -1.68 -2.13 -9.20
C MET A 79 -0.39 -2.56 -9.90
N THR A 80 0.43 -1.58 -10.26
CA THR A 80 1.80 -1.80 -10.73
C THR A 80 2.70 -2.29 -9.59
N GLU A 81 3.84 -2.88 -9.92
CA GLU A 81 4.76 -3.39 -8.90
C GLU A 81 5.34 -2.29 -8.00
N SER A 82 5.60 -1.08 -8.54
CA SER A 82 6.04 0.06 -7.74
C SER A 82 4.98 0.52 -6.74
N GLN A 83 3.71 0.53 -7.15
CA GLN A 83 2.58 0.81 -6.26
C GLN A 83 2.44 -0.26 -5.18
N ILE A 84 2.54 -1.54 -5.54
CA ILE A 84 2.51 -2.64 -4.56
C ILE A 84 3.58 -2.46 -3.49
N ASN A 85 4.81 -2.08 -3.86
CA ASN A 85 5.88 -1.88 -2.89
C ASN A 85 5.63 -0.69 -1.97
N LEU A 86 5.12 0.42 -2.51
CA LEU A 86 4.79 1.61 -1.73
C LEU A 86 3.66 1.33 -0.72
N TYR A 87 2.62 0.62 -1.15
CA TYR A 87 1.42 0.36 -0.35
C TYR A 87 1.43 -1.00 0.37
N PHE A 88 2.54 -1.75 0.30
CA PHE A 88 2.66 -3.07 0.91
C PHE A 88 2.31 -3.08 2.41
N PRO A 89 2.85 -2.16 3.25
CA PRO A 89 2.49 -2.12 4.67
C PRO A 89 0.98 -1.88 4.87
N THR A 90 0.40 -0.95 4.11
CA THR A 90 -1.03 -0.63 4.17
C THR A 90 -1.89 -1.84 3.84
N PHE A 91 -1.58 -2.55 2.75
CA PHE A 91 -2.33 -3.75 2.38
C PHE A 91 -2.20 -4.87 3.41
N LYS A 92 -1.02 -5.03 4.01
CA LYS A 92 -0.81 -6.00 5.08
C LYS A 92 -1.66 -5.66 6.31
N ASP A 93 -1.72 -4.40 6.70
CA ASP A 93 -2.51 -3.93 7.83
C ASP A 93 -4.02 -4.06 7.56
N GLU A 94 -4.47 -3.75 6.33
CA GLU A 94 -5.87 -3.95 5.92
C GLU A 94 -6.28 -5.43 5.96
N LEU A 95 -5.42 -6.33 5.46
CA LEU A 95 -5.64 -7.78 5.52
C LEU A 95 -5.64 -8.29 6.97
N HIS A 96 -4.74 -7.78 7.81
CA HIS A 96 -4.70 -8.13 9.23
C HIS A 96 -5.96 -7.62 9.97
N SER A 97 -6.44 -6.42 9.66
CA SER A 97 -7.70 -5.89 10.20
C SER A 97 -8.89 -6.77 9.81
N CYS A 98 -8.94 -7.23 8.55
CA CYS A 98 -9.97 -8.17 8.09
C CYS A 98 -9.90 -9.49 8.86
N TRP A 99 -8.71 -10.02 9.07
CA TRP A 99 -8.48 -11.24 9.85
C TRP A 99 -8.98 -11.09 11.30
N GLN A 100 -8.62 -10.00 11.97
CA GLN A 100 -9.10 -9.72 13.33
C GLN A 100 -10.63 -9.63 13.40
N LYS A 101 -11.27 -8.97 12.43
CA LYS A 101 -12.74 -8.86 12.36
C LYS A 101 -13.39 -10.23 12.23
N VAL A 102 -12.87 -11.11 11.37
CA VAL A 102 -13.40 -12.47 11.18
C VAL A 102 -13.22 -13.29 12.45
N TYR A 103 -12.06 -13.21 13.10
CA TYR A 103 -11.80 -13.91 14.36
C TYR A 103 -12.75 -13.45 15.48
N GLY A 104 -13.03 -12.15 15.55
CA GLY A 104 -13.94 -11.55 16.54
C GLY A 104 -15.41 -11.97 16.41
N VAL A 105 -15.83 -12.53 15.28
CA VAL A 105 -17.20 -13.05 15.11
C VAL A 105 -17.38 -14.30 15.97
N LYS A 106 -18.31 -14.27 16.92
CA LYS A 106 -18.68 -15.45 17.71
C LYS A 106 -19.33 -16.50 16.81
N SER A 107 -18.92 -17.76 16.97
CA SER A 107 -19.37 -18.88 16.12
C SER A 107 -19.95 -19.97 17.00
N SER A 108 -21.28 -20.02 17.09
CA SER A 108 -22.05 -21.08 17.77
C SER A 108 -22.42 -22.22 16.81
N ASP A 109 -22.62 -21.92 15.53
CA ASP A 109 -23.04 -22.85 14.49
C ASP A 109 -21.86 -23.34 13.62
N GLY A 110 -21.95 -24.58 13.14
CA GLY A 110 -20.98 -25.22 12.24
C GLY A 110 -20.86 -24.50 10.90
N PHE A 111 -21.97 -24.01 10.34
CA PHE A 111 -21.94 -23.22 9.11
C PHE A 111 -21.05 -21.97 9.26
N LEU A 112 -21.21 -21.22 10.35
CA LEU A 112 -20.43 -20.01 10.58
C LEU A 112 -18.94 -20.33 10.83
N LYS A 113 -18.64 -21.45 11.49
CA LYS A 113 -17.24 -21.92 11.62
C LYS A 113 -16.63 -22.19 10.25
N GLN A 114 -17.36 -22.88 9.37
CA GLN A 114 -16.91 -23.18 8.02
C GLN A 114 -16.67 -21.89 7.21
N VAL A 115 -17.64 -20.97 7.20
CA VAL A 115 -17.50 -19.68 6.52
C VAL A 115 -16.30 -18.90 7.04
N LYS A 116 -16.05 -18.88 8.37
CA LYS A 116 -14.86 -18.22 8.93
C LYS A 116 -13.57 -18.83 8.40
N ILE A 117 -13.49 -20.16 8.33
CA ILE A 117 -12.31 -20.86 7.81
C ILE A 117 -12.06 -20.44 6.36
N GLU A 118 -13.08 -20.47 5.52
CA GLU A 118 -12.98 -20.07 4.10
C GLU A 118 -12.48 -18.63 3.93
N VAL A 119 -13.00 -17.70 4.74
CA VAL A 119 -12.57 -16.29 4.69
C VAL A 119 -11.13 -16.13 5.18
N ILE A 120 -10.73 -16.86 6.22
CA ILE A 120 -9.34 -16.85 6.72
C ILE A 120 -8.38 -17.39 5.67
N GLU A 121 -8.74 -18.49 4.99
CA GLU A 121 -7.95 -19.05 3.89
C GLU A 121 -7.82 -18.07 2.73
N ARG A 122 -8.91 -17.37 2.39
CA ARG A 122 -8.88 -16.30 1.40
C ARG A 122 -7.92 -15.17 1.78
N ILE A 123 -7.94 -14.73 3.03
CA ILE A 123 -7.01 -13.70 3.53
C ILE A 123 -5.55 -14.19 3.40
N LYS A 124 -5.28 -15.45 3.78
CA LYS A 124 -3.94 -16.05 3.64
C LYS A 124 -3.48 -16.08 2.19
N MET A 125 -4.38 -16.44 1.27
CA MET A 125 -4.08 -16.47 -0.16
C MET A 125 -3.72 -15.07 -0.69
N LEU A 126 -4.51 -14.05 -0.34
CA LEU A 126 -4.25 -12.66 -0.75
C LEU A 126 -2.94 -12.15 -0.18
N LEU A 127 -2.64 -12.44 1.09
CA LEU A 127 -1.35 -12.09 1.70
C LEU A 127 -0.18 -12.79 1.00
N GLY A 128 -0.35 -14.07 0.63
CA GLY A 128 0.64 -14.82 -0.14
C GLY A 128 0.91 -14.18 -1.51
N ARG A 129 -0.15 -13.78 -2.23
CA ARG A 129 -0.02 -13.06 -3.52
C ARG A 129 0.67 -11.71 -3.34
N LEU A 130 0.28 -10.93 -2.34
CA LEU A 130 0.88 -9.64 -2.03
C LEU A 130 2.39 -9.79 -1.73
N ASN A 131 2.75 -10.76 -0.87
CA ASN A 131 4.14 -11.08 -0.56
C ASN A 131 4.91 -11.49 -1.82
N ALA A 132 4.37 -12.39 -2.64
CA ALA A 132 5.04 -12.83 -3.86
C ALA A 132 5.34 -11.66 -4.82
N ARG A 133 4.42 -10.70 -4.94
CA ARG A 133 4.63 -9.49 -5.74
C ARG A 133 5.68 -8.56 -5.14
N HIS A 134 5.68 -8.37 -3.82
CA HIS A 134 6.65 -7.50 -3.14
C HIS A 134 8.08 -8.08 -3.14
N PHE A 135 8.24 -9.39 -2.94
CA PHE A 135 9.55 -10.02 -2.81
C PHE A 135 10.25 -10.28 -4.15
N ARG A 136 9.53 -10.37 -5.29
CA ARG A 136 10.15 -10.53 -6.63
C ARG A 136 11.24 -9.50 -6.92
N LYS A 137 11.07 -8.26 -6.43
CA LYS A 137 12.04 -7.18 -6.62
C LYS A 137 13.12 -7.10 -5.57
N LYS A 138 12.87 -7.51 -4.31
CA LYS A 138 13.91 -7.49 -3.26
C LYS A 138 15.10 -8.36 -3.66
N THR A 139 14.84 -9.57 -4.15
CA THR A 139 15.90 -10.44 -4.67
C THR A 139 16.61 -9.82 -5.87
N PHE A 140 15.89 -9.19 -6.81
CA PHE A 140 16.52 -8.59 -7.98
C PHE A 140 17.40 -7.38 -7.65
N PHE A 141 16.93 -6.46 -6.81
CA PHE A 141 17.74 -5.31 -6.39
C PHE A 141 18.87 -5.70 -5.45
N GLU A 142 18.70 -6.70 -4.58
CA GLU A 142 19.79 -7.25 -3.77
C GLU A 142 20.86 -7.91 -4.64
N ILE A 143 20.48 -8.62 -5.71
CA ILE A 143 21.43 -9.18 -6.69
C ILE A 143 22.18 -8.06 -7.42
N LEU A 144 21.47 -7.06 -7.94
CA LEU A 144 22.11 -5.92 -8.63
C LEU A 144 23.04 -5.11 -7.70
N ALA A 145 22.63 -4.88 -6.45
CA ALA A 145 23.46 -4.20 -5.46
C ALA A 145 24.71 -5.04 -5.12
N ALA A 146 24.56 -6.35 -4.95
CA ALA A 146 25.69 -7.26 -4.69
C ALA A 146 26.67 -7.37 -5.88
N GLU A 147 26.18 -7.26 -7.12
CA GLU A 147 27.02 -7.20 -8.32
C GLU A 147 27.76 -5.86 -8.46
N SER A 148 27.10 -4.73 -8.14
CA SER A 148 27.72 -3.40 -8.12
C SER A 148 28.88 -3.32 -7.10
N ASP A 149 28.67 -3.83 -5.89
CA ASP A 149 29.69 -3.86 -4.83
C ASP A 149 30.90 -4.76 -5.18
N ARG A 150 30.69 -5.85 -5.92
CA ARG A 150 31.79 -6.69 -6.43
C ARG A 150 32.59 -6.00 -7.52
N SER A 151 31.95 -5.17 -8.32
CA SER A 151 32.62 -4.42 -9.40
C SER A 151 33.52 -3.33 -8.82
N LEU A 152 33.04 -2.57 -7.83
CA LEU A 152 33.82 -1.51 -7.15
C LEU A 152 35.09 -2.07 -6.48
N ARG A 153 35.00 -3.21 -5.77
CA ARG A 153 36.17 -3.83 -5.11
C ARG A 153 37.24 -4.38 -6.06
N ARG A 154 36.94 -4.51 -7.36
CA ARG A 154 37.95 -4.91 -8.37
C ARG A 154 38.78 -3.73 -8.87
N PHE A 155 38.24 -2.51 -8.81
CA PHE A 155 38.96 -1.31 -9.24
C PHE A 155 39.93 -0.79 -8.18
N ASP A 156 39.68 -1.04 -6.89
CA ASP A 156 40.57 -0.63 -5.78
C ASP A 156 41.82 -1.54 -5.59
N ARG A 157 42.06 -2.53 -6.46
CA ARG A 157 43.19 -3.48 -6.37
C ARG A 157 44.21 -3.39 -7.51
N LEU A 158 44.15 -2.34 -8.32
CA LEU A 158 45.15 -2.03 -9.35
C LEU A 158 45.91 -0.77 -8.97
#